data_AF-A0A258C224-F1
#
_entry.id   AF-A0A258C224-F1
#
_cell.length_a   1.000
_cell.length_b   1.000
_cell.length_c   1.000
_cell.angle_alpha   90.00
_cell.angle_beta   90.00
_cell.angle_gamma   90.00
#
_symmetry.space_group_name_H-M   'P 1'
#
loop_
_entity.id
_entity.type
_entity.pdbx_description
1 polymer ?
#
loop_
_entity_poly.entity_id
_entity_poly.type
_entity_poly.pdbx_seq_one_letter_code
_entity_poly.pdbx_strand_id
1 'polypeptide(L)'
;MTECLLAIDQGTTSSRAILFDRLGHPLATSQQEFTQYFPYDGWVEHDGEQIWQSTLEVCRRVIADSGIGAGQIAGIGITNQRETTLLWDACTGELLHRAIVWQDRRTADFCEQLRRAGHEP
;
A
#
# COMPACT_ATOMS: atom_id res chain seq x y z
N MET A 1 -22.82 -8.26 -19.51
CA MET A 1 -22.02 -8.49 -18.29
C MET A 1 -21.75 -7.12 -17.67
N THR A 2 -22.04 -6.96 -16.38
CA THR A 2 -21.76 -5.69 -15.69
C THR A 2 -20.28 -5.69 -15.30
N GLU A 3 -19.49 -4.91 -16.03
CA GLU A 3 -18.05 -4.75 -15.81
C GLU A 3 -17.83 -3.71 -14.70
N CYS A 4 -17.08 -4.06 -13.67
CA CYS A 4 -16.72 -3.17 -12.57
C CYS A 4 -15.20 -2.96 -12.53
N LEU A 5 -14.76 -1.86 -11.91
CA LEU A 5 -13.35 -1.58 -11.66
C LEU A 5 -13.05 -1.66 -10.17
N LEU A 6 -12.01 -2.38 -9.78
CA LEU A 6 -11.52 -2.42 -8.41
C LEU A 6 -10.37 -1.42 -8.26
N ALA A 7 -10.51 -0.44 -7.37
CA ALA A 7 -9.44 0.46 -6.98
C ALA A 7 -8.87 0.03 -5.62
N ILE A 8 -7.56 -0.09 -5.53
CA ILE A 8 -6.80 -0.37 -4.31
C ILE A 8 -6.01 0.89 -3.96
N ASP A 9 -6.19 1.39 -2.76
CA ASP A 9 -5.45 2.51 -2.18
C ASP A 9 -4.71 2.03 -0.93
N GLN A 10 -3.43 1.70 -1.10
CA GLN A 10 -2.53 1.27 -0.03
C GLN A 10 -1.94 2.53 0.63
N GLY A 11 -2.67 3.11 1.58
CA GLY A 11 -2.27 4.32 2.29
C GLY A 11 -1.18 4.09 3.35
N THR A 12 -0.81 5.18 4.03
CA THR A 12 0.21 5.13 5.09
C THR A 12 -0.27 4.43 6.36
N THR A 13 -1.52 4.68 6.78
CA THR A 13 -2.07 4.13 8.02
C THR A 13 -3.13 3.07 7.81
N SER A 14 -3.64 2.94 6.57
CA SER A 14 -4.68 1.97 6.24
C SER A 14 -4.62 1.59 4.76
N SER A 15 -5.12 0.39 4.46
CA SER A 15 -5.40 -0.07 3.10
C SER A 15 -6.89 0.09 2.84
N ARG A 16 -7.26 0.52 1.63
CA ARG A 16 -8.65 0.69 1.20
C ARG A 16 -8.86 0.03 -0.16
N ALA A 17 -10.03 -0.57 -0.34
CA ALA A 17 -10.51 -1.00 -1.65
C ALA A 17 -11.87 -0.35 -1.95
N ILE A 18 -12.11 0.01 -3.20
CA ILE A 18 -13.38 0.56 -3.68
C ILE A 18 -13.73 -0.14 -4.99
N LEU A 19 -14.97 -0.60 -5.11
CA LEU A 19 -15.52 -1.15 -6.34
C LEU A 19 -16.35 -0.08 -7.05
N PHE A 20 -16.07 0.18 -8.32
CA PHE A 20 -16.78 1.17 -9.13
C PHE A 20 -17.55 0.53 -10.28
N ASP A 21 -18.74 1.05 -10.56
CA ASP A 21 -19.46 0.73 -11.79
C ASP A 21 -18.84 1.44 -13.02
N ARG A 22 -19.39 1.18 -14.21
CA ARG A 22 -18.92 1.79 -15.48
C ARG A 22 -19.10 3.30 -15.57
N LEU A 23 -19.93 3.88 -14.71
CA LEU A 23 -20.18 5.32 -14.63
C LEU A 23 -19.29 5.98 -13.56
N GLY A 24 -18.51 5.19 -12.81
CA GLY A 24 -17.64 5.66 -11.74
C GLY A 24 -18.34 5.81 -10.39
N HIS A 25 -19.54 5.23 -10.21
CA HIS A 25 -20.19 5.23 -8.89
C HIS A 25 -19.62 4.13 -8.00
N PRO A 26 -19.33 4.42 -6.71
CA PRO A 26 -18.87 3.41 -5.78
C PRO A 26 -20.01 2.45 -5.42
N LEU A 27 -19.82 1.17 -5.70
CA LEU A 27 -20.74 0.08 -5.34
C LEU A 27 -20.48 -0.44 -3.92
N ALA A 28 -19.21 -0.52 -3.52
CA ALA A 28 -18.79 -0.94 -2.18
C ALA A 28 -17.42 -0.34 -1.84
N THR A 29 -17.17 -0.16 -0.55
CA THR A 29 -15.90 0.34 -0.01
C THR A 29 -15.52 -0.43 1.25
N SER A 30 -14.24 -0.70 1.43
CA SER A 30 -13.71 -1.32 2.63
C SER A 30 -12.36 -0.72 2.98
N GLN A 31 -12.09 -0.58 4.27
CA GLN A 31 -10.85 0.00 4.78
C GLN A 31 -10.40 -0.75 6.04
N GLN A 32 -9.10 -0.92 6.18
CA GLN A 32 -8.48 -1.56 7.34
C GLN A 32 -7.17 -0.86 7.69
N GLU A 33 -7.02 -0.48 8.96
CA GLU A 33 -5.77 0.04 9.50
C GLU A 33 -4.76 -1.09 9.77
N PHE A 34 -3.47 -0.74 9.79
CA PHE A 34 -2.38 -1.65 10.15
C PHE A 34 -1.36 -0.94 11.05
N THR A 35 -0.54 -1.72 11.74
CA THR A 35 0.34 -1.21 12.79
C THR A 35 1.44 -0.32 12.23
N GLN A 36 1.70 0.79 12.92
CA GLN A 36 2.82 1.69 12.68
C GLN A 36 3.94 1.35 13.67
N TYR A 37 5.16 1.11 13.18
CA TYR A 37 6.30 0.76 14.03
C TYR A 37 7.27 1.94 14.15
N PHE A 38 7.65 2.26 15.39
CA PHE A 38 8.57 3.34 15.73
C PHE A 38 9.74 2.78 16.57
N PRO A 39 10.71 2.07 15.96
CA PRO A 39 11.77 1.39 16.70
C PRO A 39 12.75 2.37 17.38
N TYR A 40 12.93 3.55 16.80
CA TYR A 40 13.79 4.64 17.28
C TYR A 40 13.17 6.00 16.95
N ASP A 41 13.69 7.06 17.56
CA ASP A 41 13.25 8.42 17.26
C ASP A 41 13.47 8.76 15.77
N GLY A 42 12.43 9.30 15.13
CA GLY A 42 12.42 9.59 13.69
C GLY A 42 12.37 8.39 12.75
N TRP A 43 12.32 7.15 13.24
CA TRP A 43 12.21 5.95 12.41
C TRP A 43 10.75 5.51 12.31
N VAL A 44 10.29 5.23 11.09
CA VAL A 44 8.91 4.81 10.79
C VAL A 44 8.96 3.60 9.88
N GLU A 45 8.39 2.49 10.35
CA GLU A 45 8.41 1.21 9.68
C GLU A 45 7.01 0.60 9.56
N HIS A 46 6.80 -0.18 8.51
CA HIS A 46 5.63 -1.05 8.37
C HIS A 46 6.05 -2.51 8.21
N ASP A 47 5.25 -3.42 8.75
CA ASP A 47 5.34 -4.83 8.40
C ASP A 47 4.74 -5.05 7.01
N GLY A 48 5.56 -5.50 6.04
CA GLY A 48 5.12 -5.71 4.67
C GLY A 48 4.07 -6.81 4.54
N GLU A 49 4.07 -7.80 5.42
CA GLU A 49 3.03 -8.84 5.44
C GLU A 49 1.70 -8.25 5.94
N GLN A 50 1.72 -7.32 6.91
CA GLN A 50 0.50 -6.62 7.33
C GLN A 50 -0.06 -5.72 6.23
N ILE A 51 0.80 -5.06 5.44
CA ILE A 51 0.38 -4.31 4.25
C ILE A 51 -0.33 -5.25 3.27
N TRP A 52 0.27 -6.41 2.98
CA TRP A 52 -0.31 -7.39 2.06
C TRP A 52 -1.67 -7.92 2.57
N GLN A 53 -1.72 -8.40 3.81
CA GLN A 53 -2.93 -8.98 4.38
C GLN A 53 -4.07 -7.97 4.50
N SER A 54 -3.77 -6.74 4.95
CA SER A 54 -4.80 -5.68 5.00
C SER A 54 -5.34 -5.34 3.61
N THR A 55 -4.49 -5.30 2.59
CA THR A 55 -4.89 -5.07 1.20
C THR A 55 -5.78 -6.20 0.66
N LEU A 56 -5.40 -7.44 0.92
CA LEU A 56 -6.15 -8.62 0.50
C LEU A 56 -7.54 -8.65 1.15
N GLU A 57 -7.61 -8.34 2.45
CA GLU A 57 -8.86 -8.38 3.21
C GLU A 57 -9.86 -7.32 2.73
N VAL A 58 -9.41 -6.07 2.51
CA VAL A 58 -10.32 -5.03 1.99
C VAL A 58 -10.82 -5.36 0.59
N CYS A 59 -10.00 -5.99 -0.26
CA CYS A 59 -10.43 -6.44 -1.60
C CYS A 59 -11.50 -7.53 -1.51
N ARG A 60 -11.29 -8.54 -0.65
CA ARG A 60 -12.28 -9.61 -0.42
C ARG A 60 -13.60 -9.05 0.09
N ARG A 61 -13.53 -8.10 1.01
CA ARG A 61 -14.69 -7.49 1.65
C ARG A 61 -15.53 -6.68 0.67
N VAL A 62 -14.92 -5.86 -0.20
CA VAL A 62 -15.72 -5.13 -1.22
C VAL A 62 -16.37 -6.05 -2.24
N ILE A 63 -15.73 -7.17 -2.59
CA ILE A 63 -16.33 -8.17 -3.49
C ILE A 63 -17.53 -8.84 -2.81
N ALA A 64 -17.36 -9.26 -1.55
CA ALA A 64 -18.44 -9.86 -0.77
C ALA A 64 -19.62 -8.90 -0.56
N ASP A 65 -19.34 -7.65 -0.16
CA ASP A 65 -20.35 -6.66 0.19
C ASP A 65 -21.12 -6.12 -1.03
N SER A 66 -20.50 -6.10 -2.22
CA SER A 66 -21.16 -5.67 -3.47
C SER A 66 -22.03 -6.76 -4.11
N GLY A 67 -21.89 -8.02 -3.69
CA GLY A 67 -22.62 -9.16 -4.25
C GLY A 67 -22.22 -9.53 -5.68
N ILE A 68 -21.15 -8.95 -6.23
CA ILE A 68 -20.63 -9.29 -7.56
C ILE A 68 -19.63 -10.44 -7.48
N GLY A 69 -19.52 -11.23 -8.54
CA GLY A 69 -18.44 -12.21 -8.68
C GLY A 69 -17.12 -11.56 -9.10
N ALA A 70 -15.98 -12.12 -8.68
CA ALA A 70 -14.66 -11.65 -9.10
C ALA A 70 -14.47 -11.62 -10.64
N GLY A 71 -15.15 -12.52 -11.37
CA GLY A 71 -15.15 -12.54 -12.84
C GLY A 71 -15.86 -11.36 -13.51
N GLN A 72 -16.49 -10.46 -12.73
CA GLN A 72 -17.10 -9.22 -13.20
C GLN A 72 -16.17 -8.00 -13.07
N ILE A 73 -14.99 -8.18 -12.46
CA ILE A 73 -13.98 -7.13 -12.36
C ILE A 73 -13.22 -7.08 -13.68
N ALA A 74 -13.38 -5.99 -14.43
CA ALA A 74 -12.74 -5.79 -15.73
C ALA A 74 -11.29 -5.30 -15.60
N GLY A 75 -10.94 -4.68 -14.48
CA GLY A 75 -9.61 -4.16 -14.23
C GLY A 75 -9.38 -3.76 -12.77
N ILE A 76 -8.10 -3.71 -12.40
CA ILE A 76 -7.65 -3.29 -11.07
C ILE A 76 -6.75 -2.06 -11.23
N GLY A 77 -7.10 -0.97 -10.55
CA GLY A 77 -6.24 0.19 -10.37
C GLY A 77 -5.57 0.14 -9.01
N ILE A 78 -4.27 0.43 -8.96
CA ILE A 78 -3.48 0.43 -7.72
C ILE A 78 -2.89 1.82 -7.52
N THR A 79 -3.10 2.38 -6.34
CA THR A 79 -2.39 3.54 -5.82
C THR A 79 -1.83 3.18 -4.45
N ASN A 80 -0.73 3.83 -4.07
CA ASN A 80 0.00 3.50 -2.86
C ASN A 80 0.64 4.75 -2.25
N GLN A 81 0.98 4.65 -0.96
CA GLN A 81 1.94 5.54 -0.34
C GLN A 81 3.25 5.47 -1.12
N ARG A 82 3.69 6.61 -1.64
CA ARG A 82 4.91 6.71 -2.43
C ARG A 82 6.14 6.59 -1.52
N GLU A 83 7.32 6.46 -2.13
CA GLU A 83 8.65 6.35 -1.50
C GLU A 83 8.90 5.16 -0.55
N THR A 84 7.89 4.70 0.20
CA THR A 84 7.99 3.56 1.12
C THR A 84 8.65 2.37 0.41
N THR A 85 9.76 1.91 0.97
CA THR A 85 10.66 0.96 0.31
C THR A 85 10.58 -0.40 0.99
N LEU A 86 10.36 -1.44 0.19
CA LEU A 86 10.42 -2.85 0.59
C LEU A 86 11.60 -3.53 -0.11
N LEU A 87 12.21 -4.49 0.57
CA LEU A 87 13.21 -5.38 -0.01
C LEU A 87 12.82 -6.82 0.31
N TRP A 88 12.78 -7.67 -0.71
CA TRP A 88 12.39 -9.07 -0.60
C TRP A 88 13.30 -9.96 -1.45
N ASP A 89 13.36 -11.24 -1.11
CA ASP A 89 14.04 -12.26 -1.91
C ASP A 89 13.17 -12.61 -3.13
N ALA A 90 13.72 -12.48 -4.33
CA ALA A 90 12.95 -12.67 -5.56
C ALA A 90 12.52 -14.14 -5.82
N CYS A 91 13.18 -15.12 -5.20
CA CYS A 91 12.86 -16.53 -5.34
C CYS A 91 11.79 -16.97 -4.33
N THR A 92 11.88 -16.51 -3.08
CA THR A 92 10.98 -16.92 -2.00
C THR A 92 9.82 -15.97 -1.77
N GLY A 93 9.98 -14.69 -2.13
CA GLY A 93 9.05 -13.61 -1.78
C GLY A 93 9.18 -13.13 -0.33
N GLU A 94 10.12 -13.68 0.45
CA GLU A 94 10.29 -13.32 1.85
C GLU A 94 10.86 -11.92 2.00
N LEU A 95 10.28 -11.14 2.91
CA LEU A 95 10.74 -9.80 3.25
C LEU A 95 12.04 -9.89 4.06
N LEU A 96 13.08 -9.18 3.62
CA LEU A 96 14.37 -9.14 4.34
C LEU A 96 14.32 -8.21 5.55
N HIS A 97 13.40 -7.24 5.54
CA HIS A 97 13.25 -6.22 6.57
C HIS A 97 11.83 -5.66 6.52
N ARG A 98 11.41 -5.00 7.60
CA ARG A 98 10.22 -4.13 7.57
C ARG A 98 10.38 -3.05 6.50
N ALA A 99 9.27 -2.64 5.89
CA ALA A 99 9.28 -1.53 4.96
C ALA A 99 9.73 -0.24 5.67
N ILE A 100 10.63 0.51 5.03
CA ILE A 100 11.03 1.83 5.50
C ILE A 100 10.05 2.83 4.90
N VAL A 101 9.29 3.52 5.75
CA VAL A 101 8.18 4.38 5.34
C VAL A 101 8.70 5.73 4.86
N TRP A 102 7.99 6.40 3.96
CA TRP A 102 8.36 7.74 3.46
C TRP A 102 8.59 8.81 4.56
N GLN A 103 7.97 8.64 5.72
CA GLN A 103 8.13 9.53 6.88
C GLN A 103 9.46 9.33 7.61
N ASP A 104 10.17 8.24 7.35
CA ASP A 104 11.38 7.84 8.04
C ASP A 104 12.53 8.84 7.80
N ARG A 105 13.32 9.10 8.85
CA ARG A 105 14.43 10.06 8.87
C ARG A 105 15.79 9.40 9.08
N ARG A 106 15.90 8.07 9.09
CA ARG A 106 17.16 7.36 9.38
C ARG A 106 18.29 7.70 8.41
N THR A 107 17.98 8.17 7.21
CA THR A 107 18.96 8.54 6.18
C THR A 107 19.32 10.03 6.18
N ALA A 108 18.85 10.83 7.14
CA ALA A 108 19.05 12.29 7.16
C ALA A 108 20.54 12.68 7.07
N ASP A 109 21.41 12.07 7.87
CA ASP A 109 22.85 12.35 7.85
C ASP A 109 23.49 11.98 6.50
N PHE A 110 23.00 10.92 5.85
CA PHE A 110 23.49 10.52 4.53
C PHE A 110 23.03 11.48 3.43
N CYS A 111 21.77 11.95 3.48
CA CYS A 111 21.28 13.01 2.59
C CYS A 111 22.12 14.29 2.76
N GLU A 112 22.47 14.67 3.99
CA GLU A 112 23.34 15.82 4.27
C GLU A 112 24.75 15.65 3.69
N GLN A 113 25.31 14.44 3.71
CA GLN A 113 26.59 14.15 3.07
C GLN A 113 26.50 14.30 1.55
N LEU A 114 25.44 13.78 0.92
CA LEU A 114 25.22 13.92 -0.53
C LEU A 114 25.06 15.39 -0.93
N ARG A 115 24.34 16.18 -0.12
CA ARG A 115 24.17 17.63 -0.31
C ARG A 115 25.51 18.37 -0.23
N ARG A 116 26.33 18.09 0.78
CA ARG A 116 27.67 18.69 0.92
C ARG A 116 28.62 18.31 -0.20
N ALA A 117 28.42 17.13 -0.81
CA ALA A 117 29.16 16.68 -1.99
C ALA A 117 28.65 17.30 -3.31
N GLY A 118 27.60 18.13 -3.27
CA GLY A 118 27.05 18.80 -4.46
C GLY A 118 26.17 17.90 -5.33
N HIS A 119 25.54 16.88 -4.76
CA HIS A 119 24.63 15.98 -5.48
C HIS A 119 23.15 16.43 -5.48
N GLU A 120 22.84 17.55 -4.84
CA GLU A 120 21.52 18.20 -4.97
C GLU A 120 21.50 19.15 -6.17
N PRO A 121 20.40 19.20 -6.94
CA PRO A 121 20.24 20.11 -8.07
C PRO A 121 20.17 21.60 -7.67
#